data_AF-A0A6N9V847-F1
#
_entry.id   AF-A0A6N9V847-F1
#
_cell.length_a   1.000
_cell.length_b   1.000
_cell.length_c   1.000
_cell.angle_alpha   90.00
_cell.angle_beta   90.00
_cell.angle_gamma   90.00
#
_symmetry.space_group_name_H-M   'P 1'
#
loop_
_entity.id
_entity.type
_entity.pdbx_description
1 polymer ?
#
loop_
_entity_poly.entity_id
_entity_poly.type
_entity_poly.pdbx_seq_one_letter_code
_entity_poly.pdbx_strand_id
1 'polypeptide(L)'
;VNLKILLFNNRIYGLTKGQYSPTSEVGKLTKSSPMGSLDAPFNPVSLAIGAEASFVARTVDSDRKHLTEVLRAAADHPGTALVE
;
A
#
# COMPACT_ATOMS: atom_id res chain seq x y z
N VAL A 1 0.13 19.74 -5.53
CA VAL A 1 0.92 19.02 -6.55
C VAL A 1 -0.01 18.04 -7.25
N ASN A 2 0.17 17.77 -8.55
CA ASN A 2 -0.60 16.74 -9.26
C ASN A 2 0.30 15.51 -9.46
N LEU A 3 0.22 14.56 -8.54
CA LEU A 3 1.06 13.35 -8.51
C LEU A 3 0.22 12.11 -8.24
N LYS A 4 0.47 11.02 -8.96
CA LYS A 4 -0.21 9.74 -8.77
C LYS A 4 0.76 8.77 -8.11
N ILE A 5 0.41 8.33 -6.91
CA ILE A 5 1.22 7.40 -6.12
C ILE A 5 0.49 6.06 -6.13
N LEU A 6 1.09 5.07 -6.80
CA LEU A 6 0.64 3.68 -6.77
C LEU A 6 1.54 2.91 -5.81
N LEU A 7 0.99 2.52 -4.67
CA LEU A 7 1.70 1.81 -3.61
C LEU A 7 1.44 0.31 -3.74
N PHE A 8 2.38 -0.43 -4.32
CA PHE A 8 2.29 -1.89 -4.39
C PHE A 8 2.52 -2.52 -3.01
N ASN A 9 1.45 -2.76 -2.27
CA ASN A 9 1.53 -3.34 -0.93
C ASN A 9 1.45 -4.88 -0.93
N ASN A 10 2.57 -5.53 -1.21
CA ASN A 10 2.72 -6.99 -1.10
C ASN A 10 3.06 -7.47 0.33
N ARG A 11 3.10 -6.57 1.31
CA ARG A 11 3.47 -6.83 2.72
C ARG A 11 4.83 -7.52 2.89
N ILE A 12 5.79 -7.36 1.98
CA ILE A 12 7.13 -7.97 2.10
C ILE A 12 8.15 -7.26 1.21
N TYR A 13 9.41 -7.17 1.63
CA TYR A 13 10.48 -6.75 0.73
C TYR A 13 10.90 -7.90 -0.18
N GLY A 14 10.09 -8.14 -1.21
CA GLY A 14 10.27 -9.27 -2.14
C GLY A 14 11.61 -9.25 -2.87
N LEU A 15 12.08 -8.08 -3.31
CA LEU A 15 13.31 -7.97 -4.09
C LEU A 15 14.57 -8.29 -3.29
N THR A 16 14.62 -7.95 -2.00
CA THR A 16 15.81 -8.11 -1.14
C THR A 16 15.85 -9.46 -0.42
N LYS A 17 15.16 -10.48 -0.95
CA LYS A 17 15.06 -11.84 -0.38
C LYS A 17 14.10 -11.99 0.81
N GLY A 18 13.09 -11.12 0.90
CA GLY A 18 11.88 -11.41 1.68
C GLY A 18 11.92 -11.00 3.15
N GLN A 19 12.57 -9.87 3.49
CA GLN A 19 12.42 -9.24 4.81
C GLN A 19 10.99 -8.72 5.01
N TYR A 20 10.56 -8.55 6.25
CA TYR A 20 9.25 -7.96 6.53
C TYR A 20 9.24 -6.46 6.13
N SER A 21 8.11 -5.99 5.61
CA SER A 21 7.83 -4.58 5.32
C SER A 21 7.08 -3.92 6.49
N PRO A 22 6.98 -2.58 6.53
CA PRO A 22 6.17 -1.87 7.54
C PRO A 22 4.69 -2.28 7.56
N THR A 23 4.18 -2.86 6.48
CA THR A 23 2.80 -3.35 6.35
C THR A 23 2.65 -4.85 6.62
N SER A 24 3.74 -5.53 7.04
CA SER A 24 3.72 -6.94 7.40
C SER A 24 2.92 -7.19 8.65
N GLU A 25 2.21 -8.32 8.67
CA GLU A 25 1.45 -8.79 9.83
C GLU A 25 2.36 -9.05 11.03
N VAL A 26 1.85 -8.82 12.24
CA VAL A 26 2.53 -9.21 13.48
C VAL A 26 2.79 -10.72 13.45
N GLY A 27 3.98 -11.13 13.86
CA GLY A 27 4.41 -12.53 13.85
C GLY A 27 4.82 -13.05 12.48
N LYS A 28 4.82 -12.23 11.41
CA LYS A 28 5.25 -12.68 10.08
C LYS A 28 6.69 -13.15 10.10
N LEU A 29 6.89 -14.45 9.89
CA LEU A 29 8.20 -15.08 9.79
C LEU A 29 8.86 -14.73 8.46
N THR A 30 10.09 -14.25 8.54
CA THR A 30 10.93 -13.97 7.36
C THR A 30 12.36 -14.46 7.60
N LYS A 31 13.17 -14.54 6.55
CA LYS A 31 14.57 -14.97 6.69
C LYS A 31 15.38 -14.08 7.65
N SER A 32 15.09 -12.77 7.65
CA SER A 32 15.73 -11.81 8.56
C SER A 32 15.07 -11.72 9.94
N SER A 33 13.82 -12.17 10.05
CA SER A 33 13.04 -12.12 11.29
C SER A 33 12.47 -13.50 11.59
N PRO A 34 13.32 -14.46 12.00
CA PRO A 34 12.91 -15.84 12.28
C PRO A 34 12.04 -15.97 13.53
N MET A 35 11.98 -14.93 14.37
CA MET A 35 11.08 -14.84 15.53
C MET A 35 9.76 -14.11 15.21
N GLY A 36 9.56 -13.71 13.95
CA GLY A 36 8.38 -12.98 13.50
C GLY A 36 8.55 -11.46 13.57
N SER A 37 7.68 -10.72 12.86
CA SER A 37 7.58 -9.27 13.00
C SER A 37 7.00 -8.91 14.37
N LEU A 38 7.62 -7.95 15.06
CA LEU A 38 7.10 -7.43 16.34
C LEU A 38 6.26 -6.16 16.15
N ASP A 39 6.45 -5.47 15.04
CA ASP A 39 5.82 -4.18 14.79
C ASP A 39 4.36 -4.35 14.36
N ALA A 40 3.50 -3.47 14.86
CA ALA A 40 2.13 -3.36 14.40
C ALA A 40 2.11 -2.91 12.92
N PRO A 41 1.31 -3.55 12.05
CA PRO A 41 1.28 -3.22 10.63
C PRO A 41 0.85 -1.77 10.43
N PHE A 42 1.67 -1.02 9.70
CA PHE A 42 1.37 0.34 9.30
C PHE A 42 0.17 0.37 8.34
N ASN A 43 -0.70 1.37 8.45
CA ASN A 43 -1.83 1.59 7.55
C ASN A 43 -1.59 2.82 6.65
N PRO A 44 -1.13 2.65 5.40
CA PRO A 44 -0.84 3.76 4.49
C PRO A 44 -2.05 4.64 4.17
N VAL A 45 -3.25 4.05 4.09
CA VAL A 45 -4.50 4.77 3.86
C VAL A 45 -4.79 5.74 5.00
N SER A 46 -4.61 5.30 6.26
CA SER A 46 -4.80 6.18 7.42
C SER A 46 -3.83 7.36 7.42
N LEU A 47 -2.57 7.13 7.04
CA LEU A 47 -1.59 8.21 6.88
C LEU A 47 -2.04 9.21 5.81
N ALA A 48 -2.47 8.73 4.64
CA ALA A 48 -2.86 9.59 3.54
C ALA A 48 -4.08 10.45 3.88
N ILE A 49 -5.09 9.85 4.53
CA ILE A 49 -6.25 10.57 5.03
C ILE A 49 -5.83 11.61 6.08
N GLY A 50 -4.98 11.24 7.03
CA GLY A 50 -4.47 12.15 8.06
C GLY A 50 -3.60 13.28 7.51
N ALA A 51 -2.98 13.07 6.34
CA ALA A 51 -2.24 14.08 5.59
C ALA A 51 -3.12 14.90 4.62
N GLU A 52 -4.45 14.82 4.78
CA GLU A 52 -5.44 15.56 3.97
C GLU A 52 -5.37 15.24 2.46
N ALA A 53 -5.03 14.00 2.11
CA ALA A 53 -5.08 13.56 0.72
C ALA A 53 -6.51 13.67 0.17
N SER A 54 -6.65 14.36 -0.97
CA SER A 54 -7.95 14.59 -1.62
C SER A 54 -8.44 13.41 -2.47
N PHE A 55 -7.60 12.39 -2.67
CA PHE A 55 -7.98 11.10 -3.25
C PHE A 55 -7.17 9.98 -2.61
N VAL A 56 -7.86 9.01 -2.02
CA VAL A 56 -7.28 7.79 -1.45
C VAL A 56 -8.15 6.61 -1.85
N ALA A 57 -7.54 5.55 -2.38
CA ALA A 57 -8.23 4.32 -2.72
C ALA A 57 -7.38 3.10 -2.33
N ARG A 58 -8.04 1.97 -2.07
CA ARG A 58 -7.40 0.66 -1.93
C ARG A 58 -8.07 -0.34 -2.85
N THR A 59 -7.29 -1.15 -3.56
CA THR A 59 -7.80 -2.17 -4.48
C THR A 59 -6.93 -3.43 -4.43
N VAL A 60 -7.42 -4.52 -5.01
CA VAL A 60 -6.70 -5.79 -5.11
C VAL A 60 -6.48 -6.09 -6.59
N ASP A 61 -5.29 -6.58 -6.94
CA ASP A 61 -4.88 -6.91 -8.31
C ASP A 61 -5.72 -8.03 -8.94
N SER A 62 -6.27 -8.93 -8.11
CA SER A 62 -7.20 -9.97 -8.54
C SER A 62 -8.55 -9.44 -9.03
N ASP A 63 -9.01 -8.28 -8.54
CA ASP A 63 -10.24 -7.64 -9.01
C ASP A 63 -9.92 -6.62 -10.10
N ARG A 64 -9.74 -7.13 -11.33
CA ARG A 64 -9.36 -6.31 -12.50
C ARG A 64 -10.38 -5.21 -12.80
N LYS A 65 -11.67 -5.47 -12.58
CA LYS A 65 -12.72 -4.49 -12.89
C LYS A 65 -12.60 -3.31 -11.93
N HIS A 66 -12.58 -3.59 -10.63
CA HIS A 66 -12.43 -2.56 -9.61
C HIS A 66 -11.09 -1.82 -9.73
N LEU A 67 -9.98 -2.54 -9.94
CA LEU A 67 -8.67 -1.94 -10.17
C LEU A 67 -8.69 -0.94 -11.33
N THR A 68 -9.31 -1.32 -12.45
CA THR A 68 -9.39 -0.45 -13.64
C THR A 68 -10.22 0.81 -13.35
N GLU A 69 -11.33 0.67 -12.63
CA GLU A 69 -12.20 1.80 -12.24
C GLU A 69 -11.45 2.76 -11.29
N VAL A 70 -10.76 2.24 -10.28
CA VAL A 70 -9.96 3.02 -9.33
C VAL A 70 -8.82 3.76 -10.03
N LEU A 71 -8.07 3.08 -10.91
CA LEU A 71 -6.95 3.70 -11.63
C LEU A 71 -7.42 4.82 -12.58
N ARG A 72 -8.57 4.66 -13.24
CA ARG A 72 -9.18 5.72 -14.05
C ARG A 72 -9.56 6.92 -13.19
N ALA A 73 -10.28 6.70 -12.09
CA ALA A 73 -10.67 7.77 -11.18
C ALA A 73 -9.45 8.51 -10.58
N ALA A 74 -8.39 7.77 -10.23
CA ALA A 74 -7.15 8.36 -9.72
C ALA A 74 -6.44 9.22 -10.78
N ALA A 75 -6.42 8.77 -12.03
CA ALA A 75 -5.83 9.50 -13.15
C ALA A 75 -6.57 10.82 -13.42
N ASP A 76 -7.91 10.80 -13.38
CA ASP A 76 -8.76 11.96 -13.64
C ASP A 76 -8.78 12.99 -12.49
N HIS A 77 -8.38 12.58 -11.27
CA HIS A 77 -8.38 13.46 -10.10
C HIS A 77 -7.45 14.69 -10.26
N PRO A 78 -7.92 15.93 -10.09
CA PRO A 78 -7.08 17.12 -10.17
C PRO A 78 -6.31 17.35 -8.85
N GLY A 79 -5.33 16.49 -8.58
CA GLY A 79 -4.53 16.56 -7.36
C GLY A 79 -3.71 15.29 -7.09
N THR A 80 -3.09 15.24 -5.92
CA THR A 80 -2.39 14.04 -5.46
C THR A 80 -3.39 12.92 -5.20
N ALA A 81 -3.12 11.74 -5.76
CA ALA A 81 -3.90 10.53 -5.52
C ALA A 81 -2.99 9.43 -4.97
N LEU A 82 -3.40 8.80 -3.87
CA LEU A 82 -2.80 7.56 -3.38
C LEU A 82 -3.72 6.39 -3.72
N VAL A 83 -3.18 5.38 -4.40
CA VAL A 83 -3.83 4.08 -4.59
C VAL A 83 -2.93 3.02 -3.98
N GLU A 84 -3.48 2.25 -3.03
CA GLU A 84 -2.86 1.07 -2.44
C GLU A 84 -3.40 -0.23 -3.04
#